data_AF-A0A1H0CE67-F1
#
_entry.id   AF-A0A1H0CE67-F1
#
_cell.length_a   1.000
_cell.length_b   1.000
_cell.length_c   1.000
_cell.angle_alpha   90.00
_cell.angle_beta   90.00
_cell.angle_gamma   90.00
#
_symmetry.space_group_name_H-M   'P 1'
#
loop_
_entity.id
_entity.type
_entity.pdbx_description
1 polymer ?
#
loop_
_entity_poly.entity_id
_entity_poly.type
_entity_poly.pdbx_seq_one_letter_code
_entity_poly.pdbx_strand_id
1 'polypeptide(L)'
;MKGFDINYSEKIIPVFLGFSTNYIQENFETKIVKHRNAVELRNWPEERTIKELIKEHKEFKTKCLQVGVRYFEIENDYDKEILNVYDYIEAEKRRIESL
;
A
#
# COMPACT_ATOMS: atom_id res chain seq x y z
N MET A 1 -6.84 -7.56 15.18
CA MET A 1 -6.87 -8.88 14.49
C MET A 1 -7.55 -9.91 15.38
N LYS A 2 -8.89 -9.92 15.45
CA LYS A 2 -9.62 -11.00 16.15
C LYS A 2 -9.89 -12.09 15.12
N GLY A 3 -9.36 -13.30 15.33
CA GLY A 3 -9.62 -14.45 14.46
C GLY A 3 -8.39 -15.30 14.06
N PHE A 4 -7.18 -14.83 14.35
CA PHE A 4 -5.96 -15.63 14.16
C PHE A 4 -5.49 -16.22 15.49
N ASP A 5 -4.89 -17.40 15.44
CA ASP A 5 -4.09 -17.93 16.56
C ASP A 5 -3.07 -16.86 17.00
N ILE A 6 -2.87 -16.71 18.30
CA ILE A 6 -2.04 -15.63 18.84
C ILE A 6 -0.60 -15.72 18.33
N ASN A 7 -0.06 -16.94 18.21
CA ASN A 7 1.29 -17.18 17.70
C ASN A 7 1.43 -16.85 16.20
N TYR A 8 0.32 -16.92 15.47
CA TYR A 8 0.29 -16.55 14.06
C TYR A 8 0.12 -15.04 13.90
N SER A 9 -0.68 -14.42 14.75
CA SER A 9 -0.95 -12.98 14.71
C SER A 9 0.31 -12.13 14.97
N GLU A 10 1.21 -12.61 15.83
CA GLU A 10 2.48 -11.94 16.15
C GLU A 10 3.51 -12.03 15.01
N LYS A 11 3.28 -12.91 14.03
CA LYS A 11 4.17 -13.10 12.86
C LYS A 11 3.72 -12.32 11.63
N ILE A 12 2.63 -11.55 11.72
CA ILE A 12 2.11 -10.76 10.61
C ILE A 12 2.71 -9.35 10.66
N ILE A 13 3.34 -8.96 9.55
CA ILE A 13 3.83 -7.60 9.33
C ILE A 13 2.77 -6.83 8.52
N PRO A 14 1.98 -5.93 9.13
CA PRO A 14 1.03 -5.13 8.37
C PRO A 14 1.76 -4.03 7.59
N VAL A 15 1.39 -3.89 6.32
CA VAL A 15 1.90 -2.85 5.43
C VAL A 15 0.72 -2.08 4.86
N PHE A 16 0.72 -0.76 5.06
CA PHE A 16 -0.27 0.14 4.50
C PHE A 16 0.41 1.06 3.51
N LEU A 17 -0.07 1.05 2.28
CA LEU A 17 0.58 1.71 1.14
C LEU A 17 -0.49 2.35 0.26
N GLY A 18 -0.13 3.45 -0.41
CA GLY A 18 -0.85 3.90 -1.59
C GLY A 18 -0.14 5.04 -2.31
N PHE A 19 -0.81 5.61 -3.30
CA PHE A 19 -0.28 6.68 -4.13
C PHE A 19 -0.68 8.06 -3.62
N SER A 20 0.22 9.02 -3.81
CA SER A 20 -0.05 10.42 -3.55
C SER A 20 -0.99 11.02 -4.59
N THR A 21 -1.49 12.23 -4.31
CA THR A 21 -2.32 12.96 -5.27
C THR A 21 -1.58 13.23 -6.58
N ASN A 22 -0.32 13.65 -6.49
CA ASN A 22 0.50 13.98 -7.66
C ASN A 22 0.78 12.72 -8.48
N TYR A 23 1.20 11.64 -7.82
CA TYR A 23 1.46 10.37 -8.49
C TYR A 23 0.24 9.88 -9.26
N ILE A 24 -0.95 9.92 -8.63
CA ILE A 24 -2.20 9.50 -9.27
C ILE A 24 -2.50 10.38 -10.50
N GLN A 25 -2.41 11.70 -10.36
CA GLN A 25 -2.71 12.62 -11.47
C GLN A 25 -1.82 12.39 -12.68
N GLU A 26 -0.52 12.16 -12.44
CA GLU A 26 0.46 11.99 -13.51
C GLU A 26 0.46 10.59 -14.14
N ASN A 27 0.10 9.56 -13.36
CA ASN A 27 0.38 8.17 -13.74
C ASN A 27 -0.86 7.27 -13.77
N PHE A 28 -2.08 7.83 -13.67
CA PHE A 28 -3.33 7.07 -13.59
C PHE A 28 -3.43 6.00 -14.69
N GLU A 29 -3.44 6.38 -15.96
CA GLU A 29 -3.58 5.43 -17.07
C GLU A 29 -2.29 4.65 -17.33
N THR A 30 -1.16 5.36 -17.33
CA THR A 30 0.12 4.84 -17.85
C THR A 30 0.79 3.85 -16.93
N LYS A 31 0.63 4.00 -15.60
CA LYS A 31 1.25 3.11 -14.62
C LYS A 31 0.22 2.42 -13.74
N ILE A 32 -0.74 3.14 -13.15
CA ILE A 32 -1.66 2.55 -12.17
C ILE A 32 -2.62 1.58 -12.85
N VAL A 33 -3.46 2.05 -13.78
CA VAL A 33 -4.45 1.21 -14.48
C VAL A 33 -3.76 0.12 -15.29
N LYS A 34 -2.68 0.45 -15.99
CA LYS A 34 -1.91 -0.51 -16.78
C LYS A 34 -1.36 -1.69 -15.96
N HIS A 35 -0.92 -1.47 -14.71
CA HIS A 35 -0.27 -2.52 -13.91
C HIS A 35 -1.14 -3.06 -12.77
N ARG A 36 -2.34 -2.52 -12.53
CA ARG A 36 -3.22 -2.95 -11.42
C ARG A 36 -3.55 -4.45 -11.44
N ASN A 37 -3.49 -5.09 -12.61
CA ASN A 37 -3.81 -6.49 -12.82
C ASN A 37 -2.60 -7.30 -13.35
N ALA A 38 -1.36 -6.84 -13.11
CA ALA A 38 -0.16 -7.50 -13.61
C ALA A 38 0.03 -8.94 -13.10
N VAL A 39 -0.52 -9.28 -11.94
CA VAL A 39 -0.41 -10.62 -11.32
C VAL A 39 -1.71 -11.41 -11.45
N GLU A 40 -2.83 -10.81 -11.03
CA GLU A 40 -4.10 -11.53 -10.89
C GLU A 40 -4.90 -11.64 -12.19
N LEU A 41 -4.47 -10.94 -13.26
CA LEU A 41 -5.06 -10.98 -14.61
C LEU A 41 -6.58 -10.77 -14.64
N ARG A 42 -7.11 -10.00 -13.69
CA ARG A 42 -8.54 -9.67 -13.64
C ARG A 42 -8.86 -8.75 -14.81
N ASN A 43 -9.60 -9.24 -15.81
CA ASN A 43 -9.99 -8.47 -17.01
C ASN A 43 -11.16 -7.51 -16.75
N TRP A 44 -11.12 -6.73 -15.67
CA TRP A 44 -12.12 -5.70 -15.38
C TRP A 44 -11.55 -4.30 -15.63
N PRO A 45 -12.31 -3.42 -16.31
CA PRO A 45 -11.88 -2.05 -16.54
C PRO A 45 -11.75 -1.29 -15.20
N GLU A 46 -10.95 -0.22 -15.21
CA GLU A 46 -10.98 0.75 -14.12
C GLU A 46 -12.22 1.63 -14.30
N GLU A 47 -13.16 1.52 -13.36
CA GLU A 47 -14.41 2.30 -13.38
C GLU A 47 -14.28 3.59 -12.57
N ARG A 48 -13.27 3.69 -11.70
CA ARG A 48 -13.02 4.88 -10.89
C ARG A 48 -12.40 5.98 -11.74
N THR A 49 -12.75 7.21 -11.41
CA THR A 49 -12.07 8.41 -11.90
C THR A 49 -10.82 8.72 -11.07
N ILE A 50 -9.91 9.53 -11.61
CA ILE A 50 -8.76 10.11 -10.87
C ILE A 50 -9.21 10.72 -9.53
N LYS A 51 -10.33 11.47 -9.54
CA LYS A 51 -10.85 12.15 -8.35
C LYS A 51 -11.31 11.16 -7.28
N GLU A 52 -11.99 10.09 -7.68
CA GLU A 52 -12.44 9.03 -6.77
C GLU A 52 -11.23 8.29 -6.18
N LEU A 53 -10.26 7.94 -7.02
CA LEU A 53 -9.05 7.25 -6.56
C LEU A 53 -8.24 8.11 -5.57
N ILE A 54 -8.09 9.41 -5.84
CA ILE A 54 -7.45 10.36 -4.91
C ILE A 54 -8.21 10.42 -3.58
N LYS A 55 -9.55 10.47 -3.65
CA LYS A 55 -10.40 10.52 -2.45
C LYS A 55 -10.20 9.26 -1.61
N GLU A 56 -10.28 8.08 -2.21
CA GLU A 56 -10.06 6.79 -1.54
C GLU A 56 -8.70 6.74 -0.82
N HIS A 57 -7.63 7.16 -1.51
CA HIS A 57 -6.28 7.18 -0.95
C HIS A 57 -6.13 8.15 0.22
N LYS A 58 -6.70 9.36 0.11
CA LYS A 58 -6.68 10.34 1.21
C LYS A 58 -7.45 9.85 2.43
N GLU A 59 -8.63 9.27 2.21
CA GLU A 59 -9.44 8.71 3.29
C GLU A 59 -8.72 7.55 3.98
N PHE A 60 -8.08 6.67 3.20
CA PHE A 60 -7.32 5.55 3.75
C PHE A 60 -6.09 6.00 4.54
N LYS A 61 -5.28 6.92 3.99
CA LYS A 61 -4.15 7.54 4.70
C LYS A 61 -4.60 8.17 6.01
N THR A 62 -5.71 8.91 6.00
CA THR A 62 -6.27 9.53 7.20
C THR A 62 -6.63 8.48 8.26
N LYS A 63 -7.28 7.38 7.86
CA LYS A 63 -7.61 6.27 8.77
C LYS A 63 -6.35 5.65 9.38
N CYS A 64 -5.31 5.41 8.58
CA CYS A 64 -4.03 4.89 9.07
C CYS A 64 -3.40 5.81 10.13
N LEU A 65 -3.34 7.12 9.84
CA LEU A 65 -2.78 8.10 10.78
C LEU A 65 -3.59 8.20 12.08
N GLN A 66 -4.92 8.14 11.99
CA GLN A 66 -5.81 8.18 13.16
C GLN A 66 -5.61 7.01 14.12
N VAL A 67 -5.28 5.82 13.60
CA VAL A 67 -5.01 4.63 14.42
C VAL A 67 -3.52 4.45 14.72
N GLY A 68 -2.68 5.42 14.35
CA GLY A 68 -1.24 5.45 14.65
C GLY A 68 -0.42 4.41 13.89
N VAL A 69 -0.90 3.89 12.76
CA VAL A 69 -0.13 2.95 11.93
C VAL A 69 0.63 3.67 10.82
N ARG A 70 1.79 3.13 10.48
CA ARG A 70 2.64 3.67 9.41
C ARG A 70 1.93 3.52 8.05
N TYR A 71 1.97 4.57 7.25
CA TYR A 71 1.49 4.59 5.88
C TYR A 71 2.63 4.99 4.94
N PHE A 72 2.87 4.18 3.91
CA PHE A 72 3.82 4.46 2.85
C PHE A 72 3.09 5.13 1.69
N GLU A 73 3.57 6.29 1.28
CA GLU A 73 3.00 7.04 0.17
C GLU A 73 4.01 7.08 -0.96
N ILE A 74 3.59 6.62 -2.14
CA ILE A 74 4.36 6.74 -3.37
C ILE A 74 4.05 8.09 -4.01
N GLU A 75 5.06 8.92 -4.19
CA GLU A 75 4.96 10.30 -4.68
C GLU A 75 5.44 10.44 -6.12
N ASN A 76 6.64 9.94 -6.46
CA ASN A 76 7.26 10.21 -7.77
C ASN A 76 7.79 8.95 -8.45
N ASP A 77 8.68 8.24 -7.77
CA ASP A 77 9.41 7.11 -8.33
C ASP A 77 9.02 5.83 -7.60
N TYR A 78 8.07 5.10 -8.18
CA TYR A 78 7.57 3.86 -7.61
C TYR A 78 8.68 2.85 -7.32
N ASP A 79 9.59 2.62 -8.27
CA ASP A 79 10.62 1.59 -8.16
C ASP A 79 11.62 1.93 -7.06
N LYS A 80 11.92 3.22 -6.87
CA LYS A 80 12.78 3.67 -5.77
C LYS A 80 12.04 3.65 -4.43
N GLU A 81 10.80 4.13 -4.40
CA GLU A 81 10.07 4.34 -3.14
C GLU A 81 9.52 3.04 -2.56
N ILE A 82 9.25 2.02 -3.39
CA ILE A 82 8.86 0.68 -2.93
C ILE A 82 9.98 -0.03 -2.16
N LEU A 83 11.26 0.30 -2.43
CA LEU A 83 12.38 -0.24 -1.67
C LEU A 83 12.30 0.13 -0.19
N ASN A 84 11.80 1.32 0.15
CA ASN A 84 11.58 1.71 1.54
C ASN A 84 10.56 0.80 2.25
N VAL A 85 9.60 0.25 1.49
CA VAL A 85 8.61 -0.69 2.01
C VAL A 85 9.27 -2.05 2.24
N TYR A 86 10.12 -2.51 1.32
CA TYR A 86 10.88 -3.75 1.48
C TYR A 86 11.86 -3.67 2.66
N ASP A 87 12.57 -2.56 2.81
CA ASP A 87 13.47 -2.33 3.94
C ASP A 87 12.72 -2.38 5.28
N TYR A 88 11.50 -1.82 5.34
CA TYR A 88 10.64 -1.92 6.50
C TYR A 88 10.22 -3.36 6.80
N ILE A 89 9.80 -4.12 5.77
CA ILE A 89 9.41 -5.52 5.93
C ILE A 89 10.59 -6.35 6.45
N GLU A 90 11.78 -6.16 5.90
CA GLU A 90 12.98 -6.88 6.34
C GLU A 90 13.39 -6.51 7.77
N ALA A 91 13.26 -5.24 8.16
CA ALA A 91 13.52 -4.81 9.54
C ALA A 91 12.51 -5.43 10.52
N GLU A 92 11.22 -5.41 10.19
CA GLU A 92 10.18 -6.01 11.04
C GLU A 92 10.32 -7.53 11.11
N LYS A 93 10.71 -8.19 10.01
CA LYS A 93 11.00 -9.62 10.00
C LYS A 93 12.11 -9.99 10.97
N ARG A 94 13.23 -9.27 10.96
CA ARG A 94 14.32 -9.48 11.93
C ARG A 94 13.87 -9.25 13.36
N ARG A 95 13.04 -8.23 13.59
CA ARG A 95 12.46 -7.95 14.92
C ARG A 95 11.62 -9.12 15.40
N ILE A 96 10.76 -9.67 14.54
CA ILE A 96 9.90 -10.83 14.87
C ILE A 96 10.74 -12.08 15.10
N GLU A 97 11.77 -12.35 14.29
CA GLU A 97 12.67 -13.50 14.45
C GLU A 97 13.54 -13.42 15.72
N SER A 98 13.75 -12.22 16.25
CA SER A 98 14.51 -11.98 17.49
C SER A 98 13.66 -12.04 18.78
N LEU A 99 12.33 -12.18 18.66
CA LEU A 99 11.39 -12.36 19.76
C LEU A 99 11.23 -13.85 20.11
#